data_AF-A0A9X5KZI7-F1
#
_entry.id   AF-A0A9X5KZI7-F1
#
_cell.length_a   1.000
_cell.length_b   1.000
_cell.length_c   1.000
_cell.angle_alpha   90.00
_cell.angle_beta   90.00
_cell.angle_gamma   90.00
#
_symmetry.space_group_name_H-M   'P 1'
#
loop_
_entity.id
_entity.type
_entity.pdbx_description
1 polymer ?
#
loop_
_entity_poly.entity_id
_entity_poly.type
_entity_poly.pdbx_seq_one_letter_code
_entity_poly.pdbx_strand_id
1 'polypeptide(L)'
;MKDKFLRELDERLYEEHQSFLSNPLLLSIMLLTYHQNAEVPSKLSVFYSQAYEALFQKHDATKGAYSRSRSTSLDILDFSKVFSLFSLLTYDNRIFRMSKVDCLEFIEESKKRLGADFDRQDFLSDLLGATCMLVEDGLQVAYSHRSFQEYFVSLYILGESLEVQTKLIDRFWEPTGSDSVIALLYEQNPALVERVLLIPYLEKAFRDIGVVSKVTHKSHFEFLRKSYEMVQANKNELSFMFHMDDSSKRRIALGIIGTAVTICGRWSKAPSEVYRALSDAVFKELNGEGDYFSFRFSNLREKPKVLKLLRDSETSYGINYLTTAFNLYKELKEKHSNHAKSLFDLLDGSK
;
A
#
# COMPACT_ATOMS: atom_id res chain seq x y z
N MET A 1 5.42 12.95 -29.94
CA MET A 1 5.17 12.87 -28.48
C MET A 1 4.42 11.59 -28.11
N LYS A 2 3.26 11.29 -28.73
CA LYS A 2 2.59 9.99 -28.63
C LYS A 2 3.52 8.81 -28.93
N ASP A 3 4.32 8.89 -30.00
CA ASP A 3 5.27 7.82 -30.38
C ASP A 3 6.49 7.71 -29.44
N LYS A 4 6.74 8.73 -28.61
CA LYS A 4 7.77 8.68 -27.56
C LYS A 4 7.21 7.98 -26.32
N PHE A 5 5.98 8.34 -25.92
CA PHE A 5 5.24 7.65 -24.87
C PHE A 5 5.03 6.17 -25.18
N LEU A 6 4.61 5.81 -26.39
CA LEU A 6 4.41 4.41 -26.78
C LEU A 6 5.70 3.59 -26.73
N ARG A 7 6.85 4.17 -27.09
CA ARG A 7 8.16 3.51 -26.94
C ARG A 7 8.53 3.28 -25.49
N GLU A 8 8.43 4.31 -24.65
CA GLU A 8 8.68 4.18 -23.20
C GLU A 8 7.68 3.22 -22.52
N LEU A 9 6.45 3.14 -23.06
CA LEU A 9 5.40 2.23 -22.60
C LEU A 9 5.83 0.77 -22.80
N ASP A 10 6.23 0.43 -24.03
CA ASP A 10 6.62 -0.93 -24.42
C ASP A 10 7.98 -1.34 -23.82
N GLU A 11 8.92 -0.40 -23.67
CA GLU A 11 10.28 -0.70 -23.21
C GLU A 11 10.41 -0.84 -21.68
N ARG A 12 9.55 -0.17 -20.90
CA ARG A 12 9.73 -0.06 -19.44
C ARG A 12 8.44 0.09 -18.66
N LEU A 13 7.57 1.04 -19.03
CA LEU A 13 6.48 1.46 -18.14
C LEU A 13 5.40 0.39 -17.97
N TYR A 14 5.14 -0.44 -18.99
CA TYR A 14 4.16 -1.52 -18.88
C TYR A 14 4.57 -2.59 -17.87
N GLU A 15 5.86 -2.92 -17.77
CA GLU A 15 6.35 -3.86 -16.76
C GLU A 15 6.34 -3.25 -15.35
N GLU A 16 6.71 -1.97 -15.22
CA GLU A 16 6.74 -1.26 -13.93
C GLU A 16 5.34 -0.93 -13.37
N HIS A 17 4.36 -0.72 -14.26
CA HIS A 17 3.03 -0.23 -13.92
C HIS A 17 1.90 -1.06 -14.56
N GLN A 18 2.10 -2.37 -14.70
CA GLN A 18 1.17 -3.27 -15.41
C GLN A 18 -0.28 -3.17 -14.91
N SER A 19 -0.49 -3.23 -13.59
CA SER A 19 -1.82 -3.14 -12.98
C SER A 19 -2.52 -1.81 -13.27
N PHE A 20 -1.72 -0.76 -13.48
CA PHE A 20 -2.17 0.60 -13.73
C PHE A 20 -2.48 0.83 -15.21
N LEU A 21 -1.59 0.41 -16.11
CA LEU A 21 -1.73 0.59 -17.56
C LEU A 21 -2.71 -0.38 -18.21
N SER A 22 -3.08 -1.44 -17.50
CA SER A 22 -4.17 -2.35 -17.88
C SER A 22 -5.55 -1.69 -17.78
N ASN A 23 -5.66 -0.51 -17.13
CA ASN A 23 -6.90 0.28 -17.10
C ASN A 23 -6.84 1.42 -18.14
N PRO A 24 -7.72 1.41 -19.16
CA PRO A 24 -7.74 2.42 -20.23
C PRO A 24 -7.87 3.87 -19.73
N LEU A 25 -8.56 4.10 -18.62
CA LEU A 25 -8.70 5.44 -18.03
C LEU A 25 -7.36 5.91 -17.45
N LEU A 26 -6.68 5.04 -16.71
CA LEU A 26 -5.40 5.33 -16.07
C LEU A 26 -4.28 5.51 -17.10
N LEU A 27 -4.29 4.72 -18.18
CA LEU A 27 -3.44 4.92 -19.36
C LEU A 27 -3.69 6.29 -20.01
N SER A 28 -4.95 6.69 -20.14
CA SER A 28 -5.32 8.00 -20.70
C SER A 28 -4.85 9.15 -19.79
N ILE A 29 -5.00 9.01 -18.48
CA ILE A 29 -4.49 9.98 -17.49
C ILE A 29 -2.96 10.03 -17.56
N MET A 30 -2.28 8.89 -17.65
CA MET A 30 -0.81 8.89 -17.80
C MET A 30 -0.35 9.55 -19.09
N LEU A 31 -1.07 9.37 -20.20
CA LEU A 31 -0.79 10.10 -21.43
C LEU A 31 -1.01 11.61 -21.28
N LEU A 32 -2.06 12.04 -20.56
CA LEU A 32 -2.33 13.45 -20.25
C LEU A 32 -1.23 14.06 -19.37
N THR A 33 -0.81 13.33 -18.34
CA THR A 33 0.28 13.71 -17.42
C THR A 33 1.63 13.78 -18.15
N TYR A 34 1.94 12.80 -19.01
CA TYR A 34 3.15 12.81 -19.83
C TYR A 34 3.17 13.99 -20.80
N HIS A 35 2.01 14.38 -21.33
CA HIS A 35 1.91 15.57 -22.19
C HIS A 35 2.22 16.87 -21.44
N GLN A 36 1.96 16.93 -20.13
CA GLN A 36 2.29 18.10 -19.29
C GLN A 36 3.73 18.10 -18.77
N ASN A 37 4.24 16.93 -18.36
CA ASN A 37 5.49 16.83 -17.59
C ASN A 37 6.66 16.19 -18.36
N ALA A 38 6.42 15.69 -19.58
CA ALA A 38 7.41 15.06 -20.48
C ALA A 38 8.16 13.84 -19.92
N GLU A 39 7.75 13.33 -18.76
CA GLU A 39 8.29 12.15 -18.06
C GLU A 39 7.15 11.46 -17.29
N VAL A 40 7.24 10.13 -17.14
CA VAL A 40 6.32 9.37 -16.28
C VAL A 40 6.90 9.27 -14.88
N PRO A 41 6.16 9.68 -13.83
CA PRO A 41 6.66 9.63 -12.46
C PRO A 41 7.04 8.21 -12.01
N SER A 42 8.20 8.09 -11.35
CA SER A 42 8.66 6.84 -10.76
C SER A 42 7.93 6.43 -9.48
N LYS A 43 7.12 7.35 -8.91
CA LYS A 43 6.34 7.16 -7.68
C LYS A 43 4.85 7.29 -7.99
N LEU A 44 4.04 6.38 -7.45
CA LEU A 44 2.58 6.38 -7.63
C LEU A 44 1.92 7.63 -7.04
N SER A 45 2.39 8.08 -5.88
CA SER A 45 1.92 9.30 -5.21
C SER A 45 2.10 10.54 -6.09
N VAL A 46 3.25 10.67 -6.77
CA VAL A 46 3.52 11.78 -7.70
C VAL A 46 2.61 11.68 -8.92
N PHE A 47 2.44 10.48 -9.45
CA PHE A 47 1.50 10.23 -10.53
C PHE A 47 0.07 10.70 -10.17
N TYR A 48 -0.46 10.31 -9.01
CA TYR A 48 -1.82 10.69 -8.62
C TYR A 48 -1.96 12.19 -8.33
N SER A 49 -0.93 12.84 -7.80
CA SER A 49 -0.90 14.30 -7.66
C SER A 49 -1.03 14.99 -9.01
N GLN A 50 -0.20 14.59 -9.98
CA GLN A 50 -0.21 15.18 -11.32
C GLN A 50 -1.50 14.85 -12.07
N ALA A 51 -2.04 13.64 -11.90
CA ALA A 51 -3.34 13.25 -12.44
C ALA A 51 -4.45 14.16 -11.89
N TYR A 52 -4.48 14.36 -10.57
CA TYR A 52 -5.46 15.25 -9.95
C TYR A 52 -5.32 16.68 -10.47
N GLU A 53 -4.11 17.23 -10.55
CA GLU A 53 -3.85 18.55 -11.12
C GLU A 53 -4.33 18.66 -12.57
N ALA A 54 -4.03 17.66 -13.40
CA ALA A 54 -4.45 17.62 -14.79
C ALA A 54 -5.98 17.56 -14.92
N LEU A 55 -6.64 16.71 -14.14
CA LEU A 55 -8.09 16.55 -14.12
C LEU A 55 -8.78 17.83 -13.63
N PHE A 56 -8.20 18.49 -12.62
CA PHE A 56 -8.71 19.74 -12.06
C PHE A 56 -8.52 20.94 -13.00
N GLN A 57 -7.42 20.98 -13.76
CA GLN A 57 -7.07 22.12 -14.63
C GLN A 57 -7.55 21.98 -16.08
N LYS A 58 -7.55 20.77 -16.66
CA LYS A 58 -7.45 20.59 -18.12
C LYS A 58 -8.61 19.90 -18.82
N HIS A 59 -9.68 19.49 -18.13
CA HIS A 59 -10.83 18.89 -18.83
C HIS A 59 -11.59 19.84 -19.78
N ASP A 60 -11.27 21.14 -19.74
CA ASP A 60 -11.95 22.20 -20.51
C ASP A 60 -11.17 22.74 -21.73
N ALA A 61 -9.86 22.53 -21.83
CA ALA A 61 -9.07 23.15 -22.92
C ALA A 61 -9.26 22.48 -24.30
N THR A 62 -9.81 21.26 -24.33
CA THR A 62 -9.86 20.43 -25.55
C THR A 62 -11.26 20.37 -26.20
N LYS A 63 -12.28 20.99 -25.60
CA LYS A 63 -13.64 21.05 -26.15
C LYS A 63 -13.97 22.50 -26.51
N GLY A 64 -13.93 22.82 -27.80
CA GLY A 64 -14.37 24.12 -28.30
C GLY A 64 -15.76 24.49 -27.76
N ALA A 65 -15.91 25.74 -27.31
CA ALA A 65 -17.15 26.42 -26.90
C ALA A 65 -18.05 25.78 -25.82
N TYR A 66 -17.71 24.60 -25.28
CA TYR A 66 -18.47 23.94 -24.20
C TYR A 66 -17.55 23.77 -22.98
N SER A 67 -17.25 24.90 -22.32
CA SER A 67 -16.58 24.88 -21.01
C SER A 67 -17.58 24.36 -19.98
N ARG A 68 -17.25 23.25 -19.31
CA ARG A 68 -17.89 22.88 -18.05
C ARG A 68 -17.18 23.66 -16.96
N SER A 69 -17.54 24.94 -16.84
CA SER A 69 -17.07 25.77 -15.73
C SER A 69 -17.39 25.08 -14.40
N ARG A 70 -16.40 25.00 -13.50
CA ARG A 70 -16.63 24.50 -12.14
C ARG A 70 -17.73 25.31 -11.46
N SER A 71 -18.63 24.61 -10.79
CA SER A 71 -19.78 25.18 -10.10
C SER A 71 -19.36 25.72 -8.72
N THR A 72 -18.33 25.12 -8.10
CA THR A 72 -17.74 25.63 -6.86
C THR A 72 -16.61 26.63 -7.12
N SER A 73 -16.43 27.57 -6.19
CA SER A 73 -15.32 28.54 -6.19
C SER A 73 -14.07 28.06 -5.45
N LEU A 74 -14.03 26.78 -5.04
CA LEU A 74 -12.91 26.22 -4.30
C LEU A 74 -11.65 26.21 -5.17
N ASP A 75 -10.50 26.54 -4.58
CA ASP A 75 -9.23 26.32 -5.26
C ASP A 75 -8.85 24.82 -5.23
N ILE A 76 -7.75 24.48 -5.91
CA ILE A 76 -7.29 23.09 -6.00
C ILE A 76 -6.93 22.48 -4.64
N LEU A 77 -6.47 23.28 -3.70
CA LEU A 77 -6.06 22.78 -2.38
C LEU A 77 -7.28 22.55 -1.49
N ASP A 78 -8.24 23.49 -1.47
CA ASP A 78 -9.45 23.36 -0.67
C ASP A 78 -10.38 22.28 -1.22
N PHE A 79 -10.50 22.16 -2.55
CA PHE A 79 -11.20 21.04 -3.17
C PHE A 79 -10.57 19.71 -2.77
N SER A 80 -9.23 19.62 -2.83
CA SER A 80 -8.49 18.43 -2.42
C SER A 80 -8.72 18.06 -0.95
N LYS A 81 -8.73 19.04 -0.03
CA LYS A 81 -9.01 18.80 1.40
C LYS A 81 -10.41 18.19 1.62
N VAL A 82 -11.43 18.77 1.00
CA VAL A 82 -12.81 18.28 1.09
C VAL A 82 -12.90 16.87 0.52
N PHE A 83 -12.33 16.64 -0.65
CA PHE A 83 -12.37 15.33 -1.29
C PHE A 83 -11.55 14.28 -0.52
N SER A 84 -10.44 14.68 0.12
CA SER A 84 -9.63 13.82 0.99
C SER A 84 -10.44 13.30 2.19
N LEU A 85 -11.21 14.17 2.85
CA LEU A 85 -12.08 13.76 3.96
C LEU A 85 -13.24 12.89 3.47
N PHE A 86 -13.86 13.23 2.34
CA PHE A 86 -14.89 12.39 1.70
C PHE A 86 -14.33 10.99 1.39
N SER A 87 -13.11 10.90 0.86
CA SER A 87 -12.43 9.64 0.59
C SER A 87 -12.13 8.85 1.86
N LEU A 88 -11.69 9.49 2.93
CA LEU A 88 -11.53 8.85 4.24
C LEU A 88 -12.82 8.21 4.74
N LEU A 89 -13.93 8.96 4.74
CA LEU A 89 -15.22 8.49 5.26
C LEU A 89 -15.76 7.31 4.44
N THR A 90 -15.67 7.39 3.11
CA THR A 90 -16.13 6.30 2.23
C THR A 90 -15.21 5.09 2.29
N TYR A 91 -13.91 5.29 2.48
CA TYR A 91 -12.91 4.23 2.62
C TYR A 91 -13.10 3.44 3.91
N ASP A 92 -13.27 4.13 5.04
CA ASP A 92 -13.49 3.50 6.35
C ASP A 92 -14.74 2.60 6.35
N ASN A 93 -15.79 3.04 5.65
CA ASN A 93 -17.04 2.29 5.49
C ASN A 93 -17.00 1.22 4.38
N ARG A 94 -15.85 1.00 3.71
CA ARG A 94 -15.69 0.06 2.58
C ARG A 94 -16.68 0.30 1.44
N ILE A 95 -17.00 1.56 1.17
CA ILE A 95 -17.96 1.96 0.13
C ILE A 95 -17.21 2.16 -1.19
N PHE A 96 -17.48 1.27 -2.15
CA PHE A 96 -16.92 1.33 -3.50
C PHE A 96 -17.90 1.89 -4.54
N ARG A 97 -19.20 1.81 -4.24
CA ARG A 97 -20.31 2.33 -5.04
C ARG A 97 -21.37 2.85 -4.09
N MET A 98 -21.97 3.98 -4.38
CA MET A 98 -22.96 4.61 -3.49
C MET A 98 -24.04 5.33 -4.29
N SER A 99 -25.21 5.55 -3.70
CA SER A 99 -26.24 6.36 -4.36
C SER A 99 -25.83 7.84 -4.40
N LYS A 100 -26.46 8.63 -5.29
CA LYS A 100 -26.26 10.09 -5.28
C LYS A 100 -26.64 10.74 -3.95
N VAL A 101 -27.63 10.17 -3.26
CA VAL A 101 -28.06 10.68 -1.95
C VAL A 101 -26.94 10.48 -0.93
N ASP A 102 -26.38 9.27 -0.85
CA ASP A 102 -25.25 8.97 0.03
C ASP A 102 -24.02 9.83 -0.29
N CYS A 103 -23.70 10.04 -1.58
CA CYS A 103 -22.64 10.97 -1.99
C CYS A 103 -22.83 12.36 -1.36
N LEU A 104 -24.03 12.92 -1.51
CA LEU A 104 -24.32 14.25 -1.00
C LEU A 104 -24.29 14.30 0.53
N GLU A 105 -24.61 13.21 1.23
CA GLU A 105 -24.48 13.12 2.69
C GLU A 105 -23.01 13.11 3.13
N PHE A 106 -22.15 12.32 2.49
CA PHE A 106 -20.71 12.34 2.78
C PHE A 106 -20.04 13.68 2.44
N ILE A 107 -20.47 14.34 1.35
CA ILE A 107 -20.00 15.69 1.01
C ILE A 107 -20.42 16.69 2.08
N GLU A 108 -21.68 16.64 2.53
CA GLU A 108 -22.19 17.53 3.57
C GLU A 108 -21.48 17.32 4.92
N GLU A 109 -21.19 16.07 5.29
CA GLU A 109 -20.40 15.76 6.49
C GLU A 109 -18.98 16.31 6.38
N SER A 110 -18.34 16.16 5.21
CA SER A 110 -17.00 16.68 4.96
C SER A 110 -16.96 18.20 5.02
N LYS A 111 -17.96 18.86 4.41
CA LYS A 111 -18.16 20.31 4.44
C LYS A 111 -18.25 20.83 5.87
N LYS A 112 -19.13 20.23 6.69
CA LYS A 112 -19.34 20.63 8.09
C LYS A 112 -18.08 20.49 8.94
N ARG A 113 -17.36 19.38 8.81
CA ARG A 113 -16.14 19.11 9.58
C ARG A 113 -14.99 20.05 9.25
N LEU A 114 -14.86 20.45 7.98
CA LEU A 114 -13.81 21.35 7.52
C LEU A 114 -14.21 22.83 7.64
N GLY A 115 -15.48 23.14 7.96
CA GLY A 115 -15.99 24.51 7.96
C GLY A 115 -15.91 25.17 6.58
N ALA A 116 -16.02 24.37 5.51
CA ALA A 116 -15.93 24.85 4.14
C ALA A 116 -17.26 25.44 3.66
N ASP A 117 -17.18 26.45 2.79
CA ASP A 117 -18.37 27.12 2.24
C ASP A 117 -18.51 26.85 0.74
N PHE A 118 -19.44 25.96 0.40
CA PHE A 118 -19.83 25.61 -0.96
C PHE A 118 -21.18 24.86 -0.94
N ASP A 119 -21.89 24.81 -2.06
CA ASP A 119 -23.09 23.98 -2.18
C ASP A 119 -22.72 22.50 -2.50
N ARG A 120 -23.30 21.55 -1.75
CA ARG A 120 -22.95 20.13 -1.87
C ARG A 120 -23.34 19.55 -3.24
N GLN A 121 -24.39 20.05 -3.89
CA GLN A 121 -24.77 19.64 -5.24
C GLN A 121 -23.78 20.18 -6.27
N ASP A 122 -23.33 21.43 -6.11
CA ASP A 122 -22.29 22.02 -6.96
C ASP A 122 -20.98 21.24 -6.86
N PHE A 123 -20.58 20.83 -5.64
CA PHE A 123 -19.37 20.01 -5.45
C PHE A 123 -19.51 18.62 -6.08
N LEU A 124 -20.68 17.97 -5.95
CA LEU A 124 -20.93 16.70 -6.63
C LEU A 124 -20.92 16.86 -8.15
N SER A 125 -21.48 17.95 -8.67
CA SER A 125 -21.43 18.29 -10.10
C SER A 125 -19.98 18.42 -10.59
N ASP A 126 -19.13 19.09 -9.82
CA ASP A 126 -17.71 19.22 -10.13
C ASP A 126 -16.96 17.88 -10.08
N LEU A 127 -17.31 17.00 -9.13
CA LEU A 127 -16.73 15.65 -9.03
C LEU A 127 -17.09 14.76 -10.22
N LEU A 128 -18.33 14.80 -10.68
CA LEU A 128 -18.84 14.00 -11.80
C LEU A 128 -18.49 14.60 -13.17
N GLY A 129 -18.45 15.92 -13.25
CA GLY A 129 -18.45 16.66 -14.50
C GLY A 129 -17.12 17.30 -14.87
N ALA A 130 -16.58 18.13 -13.97
CA ALA A 130 -15.43 18.98 -14.25
C ALA A 130 -14.10 18.26 -13.97
N THR A 131 -14.00 17.59 -12.82
CA THR A 131 -12.81 16.86 -12.40
C THR A 131 -12.85 15.38 -12.80
N CYS A 132 -14.06 14.83 -13.08
CA CYS A 132 -14.26 13.42 -13.41
C CYS A 132 -13.60 12.46 -12.39
N MET A 133 -13.56 12.84 -11.11
CA MET A 133 -13.02 12.03 -10.02
C MET A 133 -14.00 10.94 -9.59
N LEU A 134 -15.30 11.21 -9.80
CA LEU A 134 -16.38 10.25 -9.70
C LEU A 134 -17.04 10.07 -11.07
N VAL A 135 -17.67 8.92 -11.26
CA VAL A 135 -18.46 8.58 -12.44
C VAL A 135 -19.81 8.00 -12.05
N GLU A 136 -20.81 8.21 -12.90
CA GLU A 136 -22.11 7.56 -12.78
C GLU A 136 -22.06 6.17 -13.44
N ASP A 137 -22.47 5.14 -12.71
CA ASP A 137 -22.67 3.77 -13.17
C ASP A 137 -24.13 3.37 -12.92
N GLY A 138 -24.99 3.67 -13.88
CA GLY A 138 -26.45 3.53 -13.76
C GLY A 138 -27.02 4.46 -12.68
N LEU A 139 -27.57 3.87 -11.61
CA LEU A 139 -28.13 4.62 -10.48
C LEU A 139 -27.10 4.87 -9.35
N GLN A 140 -25.87 4.40 -9.53
CA GLN A 140 -24.81 4.47 -8.54
C GLN A 140 -23.74 5.46 -9.00
N VAL A 141 -22.98 5.97 -8.04
CA VAL A 141 -21.78 6.77 -8.23
C VAL A 141 -20.60 5.97 -7.68
N ALA A 142 -19.49 5.97 -8.42
CA ALA A 142 -18.25 5.32 -8.02
C ALA A 142 -17.05 6.22 -8.31
N TYR A 143 -15.92 5.95 -7.65
CA TYR A 143 -14.66 6.54 -8.07
C TYR A 143 -14.32 6.11 -9.49
N SER A 144 -13.79 7.02 -10.29
CA SER A 144 -13.29 6.71 -11.63
C SER A 144 -12.21 5.63 -11.58
N HIS A 145 -11.44 5.59 -10.48
CA HIS A 145 -10.62 4.45 -10.10
C HIS A 145 -10.48 4.33 -8.58
N ARG A 146 -10.50 3.10 -8.04
CA ARG A 146 -10.35 2.84 -6.59
C ARG A 146 -9.09 3.50 -6.01
N SER A 147 -7.99 3.50 -6.76
CA SER A 147 -6.74 4.08 -6.27
C SER A 147 -6.79 5.59 -6.04
N PHE A 148 -7.75 6.32 -6.63
CA PHE A 148 -7.97 7.72 -6.26
C PHE A 148 -8.51 7.82 -4.83
N GLN A 149 -9.45 6.96 -4.44
CA GLN A 149 -9.89 6.89 -3.05
C GLN A 149 -8.70 6.67 -2.10
N GLU A 150 -7.83 5.71 -2.43
CA GLU A 150 -6.64 5.39 -1.61
C GLU A 150 -5.63 6.54 -1.55
N TYR A 151 -5.42 7.26 -2.65
CA TYR A 151 -4.56 8.45 -2.69
C TYR A 151 -5.10 9.62 -1.88
N PHE A 152 -6.40 9.90 -1.99
CA PHE A 152 -7.01 10.99 -1.22
C PHE A 152 -7.10 10.67 0.27
N VAL A 153 -7.20 9.39 0.65
CA VAL A 153 -7.02 8.94 2.04
C VAL A 153 -5.58 9.21 2.52
N SER A 154 -4.55 8.92 1.72
CA SER A 154 -3.16 9.20 2.12
C SER A 154 -2.91 10.70 2.29
N LEU A 155 -3.47 11.54 1.41
CA LEU A 155 -3.44 12.99 1.55
C LEU A 155 -4.11 13.49 2.83
N TYR A 156 -5.30 12.97 3.16
CA TYR A 156 -5.98 13.34 4.40
C TYR A 156 -5.10 13.07 5.62
N ILE A 157 -4.55 11.86 5.72
CA ILE A 157 -3.70 11.45 6.83
C ILE A 157 -2.48 12.37 6.96
N LEU A 158 -1.82 12.73 5.85
CA LEU A 158 -0.66 13.63 5.87
C LEU A 158 -0.97 15.04 6.38
N GLY A 159 -2.18 15.53 6.13
CA GLY A 159 -2.62 16.87 6.58
C GLY A 159 -2.98 16.95 8.07
N GLU A 160 -3.09 15.82 8.75
CA GLU A 160 -3.54 15.73 10.14
C GLU A 160 -2.41 15.82 11.18
N SER A 161 -2.78 16.01 12.44
CA SER A 161 -1.81 15.99 13.56
C SER A 161 -1.16 14.61 13.73
N LEU A 162 0.03 14.55 14.33
CA LEU A 162 0.74 13.28 14.56
C LEU A 162 -0.08 12.25 15.37
N GLU A 163 -0.90 12.73 16.31
CA GLU A 163 -1.81 11.86 17.09
C GLU A 163 -2.84 11.19 16.18
N VAL A 164 -3.49 11.97 15.31
CA VAL A 164 -4.50 11.47 14.36
C VAL A 164 -3.84 10.59 13.31
N GLN A 165 -2.68 10.99 12.76
CA GLN A 165 -1.87 10.18 11.86
C GLN A 165 -1.59 8.80 12.43
N THR A 166 -1.14 8.74 13.69
CA THR A 166 -0.84 7.47 14.37
C THR A 166 -2.06 6.57 14.46
N LYS A 167 -3.21 7.12 14.86
CA LYS A 167 -4.46 6.35 14.99
C LYS A 167 -4.98 5.85 13.63
N LEU A 168 -4.93 6.70 12.60
CA LEU A 168 -5.39 6.32 11.26
C LEU A 168 -4.46 5.30 10.60
N ILE A 169 -3.14 5.45 10.77
CA ILE A 169 -2.16 4.47 10.28
C ILE A 169 -2.37 3.10 10.95
N ASP A 170 -2.57 3.05 12.27
CA ASP A 170 -2.87 1.79 12.97
C ASP A 170 -4.21 1.19 12.51
N ARG A 171 -5.23 2.03 12.29
CA ARG A 171 -6.56 1.60 11.83
C ARG A 171 -6.55 1.03 10.41
N PHE A 172 -5.83 1.65 9.49
CA PHE A 172 -5.86 1.30 8.07
C PHE A 172 -4.71 0.42 7.61
N TRP A 173 -3.70 0.20 8.45
CA TRP A 173 -2.65 -0.73 8.09
C TRP A 173 -3.19 -2.16 8.05
N GLU A 174 -3.29 -2.71 6.84
CA GLU A 174 -3.60 -4.10 6.60
C GLU A 174 -2.33 -4.91 6.28
N PRO A 175 -1.98 -5.92 7.10
CA PRO A 175 -0.77 -6.70 6.86
C PRO A 175 -0.78 -7.54 5.58
N THR A 176 -1.97 -7.80 5.01
CA THR A 176 -2.13 -8.52 3.74
C THR A 176 -1.89 -7.64 2.52
N GLY A 177 -1.76 -6.31 2.68
CA GLY A 177 -1.46 -5.37 1.59
C GLY A 177 -2.56 -5.30 0.52
N SER A 178 -3.83 -5.32 0.93
CA SER A 178 -4.96 -5.32 -0.01
C SER A 178 -5.24 -3.94 -0.62
N ASP A 179 -4.68 -2.88 -0.03
CA ASP A 179 -4.79 -1.49 -0.46
C ASP A 179 -3.42 -0.81 -0.53
N SER A 180 -3.36 0.35 -1.19
CA SER A 180 -2.14 1.10 -1.42
C SER A 180 -1.92 2.26 -0.44
N VAL A 181 -2.79 2.46 0.57
CA VAL A 181 -2.78 3.69 1.39
C VAL A 181 -1.45 3.86 2.12
N ILE A 182 -0.97 2.81 2.79
CA ILE A 182 0.30 2.84 3.52
C ILE A 182 1.50 2.98 2.58
N ALA A 183 1.44 2.37 1.39
CA ALA A 183 2.50 2.49 0.39
C ALA A 183 2.58 3.92 -0.17
N LEU A 184 1.44 4.53 -0.50
CA LEU A 184 1.34 5.93 -0.94
C LEU A 184 1.82 6.89 0.16
N LEU A 185 1.41 6.67 1.41
CA LEU A 185 1.90 7.41 2.56
C LEU A 185 3.43 7.32 2.71
N TYR A 186 4.00 6.13 2.52
CA TYR A 186 5.45 5.95 2.61
C TYR A 186 6.19 6.66 1.47
N GLU A 187 5.67 6.64 0.23
CA GLU A 187 6.28 7.37 -0.87
C GLU A 187 6.32 8.90 -0.64
N GLN A 188 5.28 9.42 0.02
CA GLN A 188 5.10 10.85 0.33
C GLN A 188 5.85 11.29 1.58
N ASN A 189 5.80 10.51 2.66
CA ASN A 189 6.47 10.78 3.93
C ASN A 189 7.02 9.47 4.57
N PRO A 190 8.20 9.00 4.12
CA PRO A 190 8.80 7.78 4.64
C PRO A 190 9.00 7.83 6.16
N ALA A 191 9.47 8.98 6.68
CA ALA A 191 9.83 9.12 8.08
C ALA A 191 8.63 8.96 9.03
N LEU A 192 7.45 9.39 8.61
CA LEU A 192 6.21 9.18 9.36
C LEU A 192 5.92 7.69 9.50
N VAL A 193 5.84 6.97 8.38
CA VAL A 193 5.51 5.54 8.36
C VAL A 193 6.59 4.71 9.06
N GLU A 194 7.87 5.03 8.86
CA GLU A 194 9.00 4.37 9.53
C GLU A 194 8.89 4.47 11.06
N ARG A 195 8.62 5.67 11.59
CA ARG A 195 8.58 5.93 13.04
C ARG A 195 7.31 5.45 13.71
N VAL A 196 6.17 5.61 13.04
CA VAL A 196 4.84 5.34 13.63
C VAL A 196 4.44 3.88 13.45
N LEU A 197 4.78 3.28 12.30
CA LEU A 197 4.36 1.93 11.96
C LEU A 197 5.54 0.95 11.96
N LEU A 198 6.55 1.13 11.10
CA LEU A 198 7.54 0.08 10.86
C LEU A 198 8.38 -0.23 12.10
N ILE A 199 9.04 0.76 12.70
CA ILE A 199 9.98 0.55 13.81
C ILE A 199 9.29 -0.05 15.04
N PRO A 200 8.18 0.49 15.57
CA PRO A 200 7.56 -0.04 16.79
C PRO A 200 7.05 -1.48 16.59
N TYR A 201 6.48 -1.77 15.42
CA TYR A 201 5.87 -3.06 15.12
C TYR A 201 6.94 -4.11 14.79
N LEU A 202 8.00 -3.76 14.05
CA LEU A 202 9.16 -4.63 13.84
C LEU A 202 9.87 -4.92 15.16
N GLU A 203 10.03 -3.93 16.03
CA GLU A 203 10.67 -4.16 17.33
C GLU A 203 9.86 -5.16 18.17
N LYS A 204 8.53 -5.00 18.21
CA LYS A 204 7.65 -5.97 18.86
C LYS A 204 7.75 -7.34 18.21
N ALA A 205 7.72 -7.41 16.88
CA ALA A 205 7.86 -8.64 16.11
C ALA A 205 9.13 -9.42 16.48
N PHE A 206 10.29 -8.76 16.40
CA PHE A 206 11.58 -9.38 16.66
C PHE A 206 11.74 -9.80 18.13
N ARG A 207 11.23 -9.02 19.07
CA ARG A 207 11.14 -9.44 20.48
C ARG A 207 10.30 -10.70 20.65
N ASP A 208 9.12 -10.74 20.01
CA ASP A 208 8.18 -11.86 20.13
C ASP A 208 8.73 -13.18 19.57
N ILE A 209 9.61 -13.13 18.55
CA ILE A 209 10.30 -14.31 17.99
C ILE A 209 11.71 -14.53 18.58
N GLY A 210 12.12 -13.74 19.57
CA GLY A 210 13.38 -13.90 20.29
C GLY A 210 14.64 -13.52 19.50
N VAL A 211 14.55 -12.57 18.57
CA VAL A 211 15.72 -11.99 17.90
C VAL A 211 16.26 -10.83 18.75
N VAL A 212 17.53 -10.93 19.15
CA VAL A 212 18.21 -9.90 19.95
C VAL A 212 19.29 -9.19 19.13
N SER A 213 20.33 -9.91 18.71
CA SER A 213 21.45 -9.35 17.94
C SER A 213 21.55 -9.86 16.51
N LYS A 214 21.04 -11.07 16.25
CA LYS A 214 20.98 -11.72 14.93
C LYS A 214 19.84 -12.72 14.86
N VAL A 215 19.40 -13.02 13.64
CA VAL A 215 18.47 -14.11 13.35
C VAL A 215 19.18 -15.45 13.56
N THR A 216 18.50 -16.38 14.19
CA THR A 216 18.98 -17.74 14.49
C THR A 216 18.00 -18.77 13.94
N HIS A 217 18.39 -20.05 13.88
CA HIS A 217 17.45 -21.13 13.54
C HIS A 217 16.27 -21.19 14.51
N LYS A 218 16.49 -20.89 15.80
CA LYS A 218 15.44 -20.84 16.81
C LYS A 218 14.44 -19.73 16.51
N SER A 219 14.92 -18.52 16.22
CA SER A 219 14.03 -17.39 15.93
C SER A 219 13.34 -17.52 14.58
N HIS A 220 13.99 -18.13 13.58
CA HIS A 220 13.37 -18.47 12.29
C HIS A 220 12.25 -19.51 12.48
N PHE A 221 12.48 -20.53 13.30
CA PHE A 221 11.42 -21.47 13.67
C PHE A 221 10.25 -20.76 14.37
N GLU A 222 10.52 -19.88 15.33
CA GLU A 222 9.46 -19.12 16.03
C GLU A 222 8.73 -18.14 15.11
N PHE A 223 9.42 -17.55 14.12
CA PHE A 223 8.82 -16.76 13.05
C PHE A 223 7.78 -17.59 12.29
N LEU A 224 8.19 -18.71 11.71
CA LEU A 224 7.27 -19.53 10.93
C LEU A 224 6.11 -20.06 11.79
N ARG A 225 6.39 -20.46 13.04
CA ARG A 225 5.39 -20.98 14.00
C ARG A 225 4.34 -19.96 14.40
N LYS A 226 4.72 -18.68 14.49
CA LYS A 226 3.78 -17.59 14.82
C LYS A 226 3.07 -17.06 13.57
N SER A 227 3.69 -17.18 12.39
CA SER A 227 3.09 -16.75 11.12
C SER A 227 1.99 -17.69 10.65
N TYR A 228 2.16 -19.01 10.82
CA TYR A 228 1.34 -20.00 10.13
C TYR A 228 0.75 -21.03 11.08
N GLU A 229 -0.52 -21.36 10.88
CA GLU A 229 -1.22 -22.40 11.64
C GLU A 229 -1.11 -23.77 10.96
N MET A 230 -1.30 -23.81 9.64
CA MET A 230 -1.25 -25.03 8.86
C MET A 230 -0.42 -24.85 7.60
N VAL A 231 0.22 -25.95 7.18
CA VAL A 231 0.94 -26.04 5.92
C VAL A 231 0.22 -27.05 5.05
N GLN A 232 -0.11 -26.65 3.83
CA GLN A 232 -0.63 -27.51 2.78
C GLN A 232 0.38 -27.55 1.64
N ALA A 233 0.75 -28.75 1.20
CA ALA A 233 1.66 -28.94 0.10
C ALA A 233 1.03 -29.90 -0.91
N ASN A 234 1.10 -29.53 -2.18
CA ASN A 234 0.94 -30.45 -3.31
C ASN A 234 2.16 -30.29 -4.25
N LYS A 235 2.18 -31.00 -5.38
CA LYS A 235 3.32 -30.93 -6.33
C LYS A 235 3.58 -29.52 -6.89
N ASN A 236 2.56 -28.66 -6.91
CA ASN A 236 2.61 -27.36 -7.59
C ASN A 236 2.58 -26.18 -6.62
N GLU A 237 2.00 -26.34 -5.43
CA GLU A 237 1.69 -25.25 -4.51
C GLU A 237 1.94 -25.64 -3.06
N LEU A 238 2.69 -24.77 -2.40
CA LEU A 238 2.90 -24.78 -0.96
C LEU A 238 2.15 -23.59 -0.38
N SER A 239 1.00 -23.88 0.23
CA SER A 239 0.14 -22.89 0.85
C SER A 239 0.30 -22.94 2.36
N PHE A 240 0.41 -21.76 2.97
CA PHE A 240 0.40 -21.62 4.41
C PHE A 240 -0.87 -20.91 4.82
N MET A 241 -1.68 -21.58 5.64
CA MET A 241 -2.85 -20.96 6.21
C MET A 241 -2.45 -20.25 7.50
N PHE A 242 -2.82 -18.98 7.56
CA PHE A 242 -2.62 -18.14 8.73
C PHE A 242 -3.56 -18.57 9.85
N HIS A 243 -3.14 -18.29 11.08
CA HIS A 243 -4.00 -18.51 12.22
C HIS A 243 -5.19 -17.54 12.20
N MET A 244 -6.41 -18.06 12.10
CA MET A 244 -7.63 -17.25 11.95
C MET A 244 -8.18 -16.71 13.28
N ASP A 245 -7.56 -17.07 14.41
CA ASP A 245 -8.11 -16.76 15.72
C ASP A 245 -7.71 -15.37 16.23
N ASP A 246 -8.77 -14.58 16.40
CA ASP A 246 -8.96 -13.34 17.13
C ASP A 246 -8.47 -12.01 16.54
N SER A 247 -9.49 -11.19 16.34
CA SER A 247 -9.64 -9.81 15.87
C SER A 247 -8.66 -8.74 16.38
N SER A 248 -7.61 -9.06 17.14
CA SER A 248 -6.87 -8.00 17.86
C SER A 248 -5.34 -8.07 17.96
N LYS A 249 -4.62 -9.21 17.84
CA LYS A 249 -3.15 -9.19 18.18
C LYS A 249 -2.20 -10.09 17.38
N ARG A 250 -2.67 -11.00 16.52
CA ARG A 250 -1.78 -11.93 15.76
C ARG A 250 -1.50 -11.52 14.31
N ARG A 251 -2.40 -10.75 13.69
CA ARG A 251 -2.18 -10.07 12.39
C ARG A 251 -0.94 -9.16 12.37
N ILE A 252 -0.56 -8.64 13.54
CA ILE A 252 0.27 -7.44 13.70
C ILE A 252 1.78 -7.73 13.78
N ALA A 253 2.22 -8.91 14.19
CA ALA A 253 3.63 -9.11 14.49
C ALA A 253 4.48 -9.50 13.28
N LEU A 254 3.99 -10.29 12.33
CA LEU A 254 4.84 -10.80 11.24
C LEU A 254 4.46 -10.30 9.85
N GLY A 255 3.22 -9.85 9.65
CA GLY A 255 2.87 -9.14 8.42
C GLY A 255 3.64 -7.82 8.28
N ILE A 256 4.02 -7.17 9.39
CA ILE A 256 4.90 -6.00 9.35
C ILE A 256 6.28 -6.30 8.76
N ILE A 257 6.80 -7.52 8.95
CA ILE A 257 8.06 -7.94 8.31
C ILE A 257 7.90 -7.88 6.80
N GLY A 258 6.80 -8.43 6.28
CA GLY A 258 6.43 -8.34 4.86
C GLY A 258 6.24 -6.92 4.39
N THR A 259 5.41 -6.14 5.09
CA THR A 259 5.18 -4.73 4.78
C THR A 259 6.50 -3.96 4.70
N ALA A 260 7.39 -4.11 5.68
CA ALA A 260 8.66 -3.40 5.74
C ALA A 260 9.58 -3.77 4.57
N VAL A 261 9.82 -5.06 4.32
CA VAL A 261 10.75 -5.46 3.24
C VAL A 261 10.20 -5.16 1.85
N THR A 262 8.88 -5.17 1.67
CA THR A 262 8.22 -4.80 0.41
C THR A 262 8.26 -3.30 0.18
N ILE A 263 7.76 -2.49 1.12
CA ILE A 263 7.66 -1.03 0.96
C ILE A 263 9.04 -0.37 0.92
N CYS A 264 10.03 -0.89 1.65
CA CYS A 264 11.41 -0.40 1.59
C CYS A 264 12.22 -0.99 0.41
N GLY A 265 11.61 -1.78 -0.48
CA GLY A 265 12.28 -2.34 -1.66
C GLY A 265 13.44 -3.29 -1.34
N ARG A 266 13.41 -3.95 -0.17
CA ARG A 266 14.46 -4.87 0.29
C ARG A 266 14.19 -6.33 -0.07
N TRP A 267 13.00 -6.65 -0.56
CA TRP A 267 12.66 -8.00 -0.99
C TRP A 267 11.77 -8.01 -2.23
N SER A 268 12.21 -8.69 -3.28
CA SER A 268 11.40 -9.03 -4.44
C SER A 268 10.83 -10.44 -4.27
N LYS A 269 9.57 -10.63 -4.66
CA LYS A 269 8.97 -11.98 -4.63
C LYS A 269 9.75 -12.87 -5.60
N ALA A 270 10.26 -13.99 -5.10
CA ALA A 270 10.95 -14.96 -5.93
C ALA A 270 10.04 -15.45 -7.09
N PRO A 271 10.62 -15.85 -8.25
CA PRO A 271 9.86 -16.40 -9.37
C PRO A 271 8.97 -17.58 -8.94
N SER A 272 7.87 -17.79 -9.68
CA SER A 272 6.89 -18.84 -9.34
C SER A 272 7.51 -20.24 -9.27
N GLU A 273 8.56 -20.45 -10.06
CA GLU A 273 9.33 -21.68 -10.18
C GLU A 273 10.07 -22.01 -8.89
N VAL A 274 10.56 -21.00 -8.16
CA VAL A 274 11.25 -21.17 -6.87
C VAL A 274 10.27 -21.68 -5.81
N TYR A 275 9.06 -21.11 -5.77
CA TYR A 275 7.99 -21.58 -4.88
C TYR A 275 7.53 -23.00 -5.26
N ARG A 276 7.42 -23.29 -6.56
CA ARG A 276 7.04 -24.63 -7.05
C ARG A 276 8.10 -25.68 -6.70
N ALA A 277 9.38 -25.36 -6.87
CA ALA A 277 10.49 -26.24 -6.51
C ALA A 277 10.54 -26.52 -5.00
N LEU A 278 10.31 -25.49 -4.18
CA LEU A 278 10.17 -25.67 -2.73
C LEU A 278 8.97 -26.57 -2.40
N SER A 279 7.83 -26.36 -3.07
CA SER A 279 6.63 -27.18 -2.88
C SER A 279 6.87 -28.65 -3.17
N ASP A 280 7.45 -28.96 -4.33
CA ASP A 280 7.78 -30.33 -4.73
C ASP A 280 8.76 -30.98 -3.74
N ALA A 281 9.80 -30.26 -3.30
CA ALA A 281 10.75 -30.76 -2.32
C ALA A 281 10.10 -31.05 -0.96
N VAL A 282 9.23 -30.17 -0.48
CA VAL A 282 8.48 -30.36 0.77
C VAL A 282 7.49 -31.53 0.63
N PHE A 283 6.78 -31.63 -0.50
CA PHE A 283 5.82 -32.69 -0.76
C PHE A 283 6.49 -34.08 -0.78
N LYS A 284 7.65 -34.21 -1.42
CA LYS A 284 8.46 -35.44 -1.45
C LYS A 284 8.92 -35.87 -0.04
N GLU A 285 9.41 -34.93 0.76
CA GLU A 285 9.87 -35.22 2.12
C GLU A 285 8.74 -35.64 3.08
N LEU A 286 7.50 -35.25 2.77
CA LEU A 286 6.32 -35.62 3.55
C LEU A 286 5.75 -37.00 3.17
N ASN A 287 6.46 -37.79 2.34
CA ASN A 287 6.00 -39.06 1.79
C ASN A 287 4.61 -38.92 1.13
N GLY A 288 4.41 -37.85 0.35
CA GLY A 288 3.11 -37.58 -0.28
C GLY A 288 2.66 -38.69 -1.22
N GLU A 289 1.85 -39.62 -0.70
CA GLU A 289 0.98 -40.49 -1.47
C GLU A 289 -0.40 -39.81 -1.58
N GLY A 290 -0.87 -39.53 -2.81
CA GLY A 290 -2.13 -38.81 -3.07
C GLY A 290 -1.95 -37.39 -3.64
N ASP A 291 -3.04 -36.61 -3.65
CA ASP A 291 -3.10 -35.30 -4.33
C ASP A 291 -2.60 -34.13 -3.47
N TYR A 292 -2.61 -34.24 -2.14
CA TYR A 292 -2.16 -33.18 -1.22
C TYR A 292 -1.74 -33.74 0.15
N PHE A 293 -0.89 -33.00 0.85
CA PHE A 293 -0.53 -33.24 2.26
C PHE A 293 -0.83 -31.99 3.09
N SER A 294 -1.35 -32.18 4.31
CA SER A 294 -1.64 -31.10 5.26
C SER A 294 -1.18 -31.45 6.67
N PHE A 295 -0.57 -30.50 7.37
CA PHE A 295 -0.24 -30.65 8.78
C PHE A 295 -0.27 -29.32 9.54
N ARG A 296 -0.55 -29.39 10.84
CA ARG A 296 -0.44 -28.24 11.73
C ARG A 296 1.02 -27.86 11.96
N PHE A 297 1.30 -26.56 11.98
CA PHE A 297 2.63 -26.03 12.18
C PHE A 297 3.24 -26.44 13.53
N SER A 298 2.41 -26.69 14.55
CA SER A 298 2.83 -27.26 15.84
C SER A 298 3.68 -28.54 15.69
N ASN A 299 3.39 -29.35 14.67
CA ASN A 299 4.02 -30.65 14.44
C ASN A 299 5.30 -30.50 13.59
N LEU A 300 5.66 -29.29 13.15
CA LEU A 300 6.81 -29.07 12.27
C LEU A 300 8.14 -29.39 12.98
N ARG A 301 8.20 -29.32 14.32
CA ARG A 301 9.39 -29.76 15.08
C ARG A 301 9.75 -31.22 14.84
N GLU A 302 8.76 -32.05 14.53
CA GLU A 302 8.93 -33.47 14.24
C GLU A 302 9.36 -33.71 12.78
N LYS A 303 9.54 -32.63 12.00
CA LYS A 303 9.87 -32.67 10.57
C LYS A 303 11.14 -31.84 10.26
N PRO A 304 12.33 -32.26 10.75
CA PRO A 304 13.56 -31.48 10.66
C PRO A 304 14.02 -31.23 9.22
N LYS A 305 13.74 -32.14 8.28
CA LYS A 305 14.08 -31.96 6.87
C LYS A 305 13.20 -30.90 6.18
N VAL A 306 11.90 -30.87 6.47
CA VAL A 306 11.00 -29.81 5.99
C VAL A 306 11.42 -28.45 6.55
N LEU A 307 11.76 -28.38 7.84
CA LEU A 307 12.31 -27.16 8.44
C LEU A 307 13.57 -26.66 7.74
N LYS A 308 14.48 -27.59 7.41
CA LYS A 308 15.69 -27.27 6.65
C LYS A 308 15.35 -26.71 5.26
N LEU A 309 14.43 -27.35 4.53
CA LEU A 309 13.99 -26.87 3.21
C LEU A 309 13.41 -25.45 3.26
N LEU A 310 12.50 -25.19 4.21
CA LEU A 310 11.92 -23.85 4.38
C LEU A 310 12.99 -22.82 4.72
N ARG A 311 13.85 -23.13 5.69
CA ARG A 311 14.91 -22.24 6.15
C ARG A 311 15.90 -21.88 5.04
N ASP A 312 16.32 -22.86 4.26
CA ASP A 312 17.35 -22.70 3.24
C ASP A 312 16.75 -22.17 1.90
N SER A 313 15.42 -22.00 1.81
CA SER A 313 14.76 -21.49 0.61
C SER A 313 14.99 -20.00 0.37
N GLU A 314 15.00 -19.59 -0.89
CA GLU A 314 15.05 -18.19 -1.33
C GLU A 314 13.66 -17.52 -1.37
N THR A 315 12.71 -18.06 -0.60
CA THR A 315 11.34 -17.56 -0.53
C THR A 315 11.12 -16.69 0.71
N SER A 316 9.93 -16.13 0.87
CA SER A 316 9.53 -15.45 2.11
C SER A 316 9.48 -16.38 3.34
N TYR A 317 9.63 -17.69 3.17
CA TYR A 317 9.75 -18.66 4.26
C TYR A 317 11.19 -18.88 4.74
N GLY A 318 12.18 -18.34 4.00
CA GLY A 318 13.60 -18.52 4.24
C GLY A 318 14.14 -17.74 5.44
N ILE A 319 15.29 -18.18 5.97
CA ILE A 319 16.00 -17.43 7.01
C ILE A 319 16.61 -16.13 6.49
N ASN A 320 16.97 -16.10 5.20
CA ASN A 320 17.49 -14.89 4.55
C ASN A 320 16.43 -13.79 4.50
N TYR A 321 15.18 -14.12 4.20
CA TYR A 321 14.05 -13.18 4.26
C TYR A 321 13.94 -12.48 5.63
N LEU A 322 13.92 -13.28 6.70
CA LEU A 322 13.84 -12.77 8.05
C LEU A 322 15.08 -11.96 8.45
N THR A 323 16.26 -12.38 7.99
CA THR A 323 17.53 -11.67 8.21
C THR A 323 17.54 -10.31 7.54
N THR A 324 17.08 -10.24 6.28
CA THR A 324 16.93 -8.98 5.54
C THR A 324 16.01 -8.02 6.28
N ALA A 325 14.87 -8.49 6.76
CA ALA A 325 13.95 -7.66 7.54
C ALA A 325 14.57 -7.15 8.85
N PHE A 326 15.35 -7.99 9.53
CA PHE A 326 16.00 -7.59 10.77
C PHE A 326 17.13 -6.58 10.55
N ASN A 327 17.87 -6.69 9.46
CA ASN A 327 18.87 -5.69 9.07
C ASN A 327 18.21 -4.36 8.72
N LEU A 328 17.13 -4.39 7.93
CA LEU A 328 16.33 -3.21 7.64
C LEU A 328 15.84 -2.52 8.92
N TYR A 329 15.34 -3.27 9.90
CA TYR A 329 14.93 -2.72 11.19
C TYR A 329 16.07 -1.96 11.89
N LYS A 330 17.30 -2.49 11.89
CA LYS A 330 18.47 -1.80 12.47
C LYS A 330 18.80 -0.53 11.69
N GLU A 331 18.83 -0.61 10.36
CA GLU A 331 19.09 0.53 9.48
C GLU A 331 18.10 1.67 9.74
N LEU A 332 16.80 1.36 9.87
CA LEU A 332 15.76 2.35 10.16
C LEU A 332 15.97 3.03 11.53
N LYS A 333 16.30 2.25 12.58
CA LYS A 333 16.59 2.82 13.90
C LYS A 333 17.83 3.72 13.89
N GLU A 334 18.88 3.29 13.21
CA GLU A 334 20.11 4.05 13.08
C GLU A 334 19.88 5.34 12.29
N LYS A 335 19.17 5.27 11.15
CA LYS A 335 18.79 6.41 10.31
C LYS A 335 18.15 7.52 11.13
N HIS A 336 17.12 7.20 11.94
CA HIS A 336 16.43 8.23 12.72
C HIS A 336 17.20 8.70 13.96
N SER A 337 18.02 7.84 14.57
CA SER A 337 18.90 8.24 15.68
C SER A 337 19.98 9.22 15.20
N ASN A 338 20.59 8.96 14.05
CA ASN A 338 21.68 9.78 13.51
C ASN A 338 21.18 11.12 12.95
N HIS A 339 20.01 11.12 12.30
CA HIS A 339 19.43 12.35 11.74
C HIS A 339 19.14 13.41 12.82
N ALA A 340 18.59 13.00 13.97
CA ALA A 340 18.31 13.92 15.06
C ALA A 340 19.59 14.54 15.66
N LYS A 341 20.65 13.74 15.85
CA LYS A 341 21.93 14.23 16.38
C LYS A 341 22.61 15.17 15.38
N SER A 342 22.75 14.73 14.14
CA SER A 342 23.46 15.49 13.10
C SER A 342 22.82 16.84 12.78
N LEU A 343 21.48 16.99 12.84
CA LEU A 343 20.83 18.24 12.51
C LEU A 343 21.15 19.34 13.54
N PHE A 344 21.05 19.01 14.84
CA PHE A 344 21.37 19.98 15.89
C PHE A 344 22.87 20.23 15.99
N ASP A 345 23.71 19.20 15.81
CA ASP A 345 25.17 19.39 15.74
C ASP A 345 25.58 20.34 14.60
N LEU A 346 24.91 20.27 13.43
CA LEU A 346 25.13 21.21 12.31
C LEU A 346 24.68 22.63 12.65
N LEU A 347 23.51 22.79 13.27
CA LEU A 347 22.94 24.09 13.59
C LEU A 347 23.70 24.77 14.75
N ASP A 348 24.18 23.99 15.72
CA ASP A 348 24.91 24.48 16.89
C ASP A 348 26.41 24.68 16.60
N GLY A 349 27.01 23.92 15.68
CA GLY A 349 28.39 24.11 15.20
C GLY A 349 28.56 25.27 14.21
N SER A 350 27.49 25.99 13.88
CA SER A 350 27.48 27.18 13.02
C SER A 350 27.53 28.51 13.82
N LYS A 351 27.71 28.45 15.14
CA LYS A 351 27.96 29.58 16.04
C LYS A 351 29.41 29.60 16.48
#